data_AF-A0A8J4CZV8-F1
#
_entry.id   AF-A0A8J4CZV8-F1
#
_cell.length_a   1.000
_cell.length_b   1.000
_cell.length_c   1.000
_cell.angle_alpha   90.00
_cell.angle_beta   90.00
_cell.angle_gamma   90.00
#
_symmetry.space_group_name_H-M   'P 1'
#
loop_
_entity.id
_entity.type
_entity.pdbx_description
1 polymer ?
#
loop_
_entity_poly.entity_id
_entity_poly.type
_entity_poly.pdbx_seq_one_letter_code
_entity_poly.pdbx_strand_id
1 'polypeptide(L)'
;MPAYIPPALRGVAGQQADGQPRLGERIWRVTLEYSSGGPFDVTECPENLSLAAESDQSADVIVRHFELPSEASTTELRELLNWFSKASAAVSERYPNGDTRCQLLFPPTLSKDARKHIHQLAQTLRLPTFSKGLGEDRRLMVHGVGFRDTPEMEAEVAAVVARKKAPATIRDRARQIWRWCQADGGALWSLSQGELEETLLAAPDESALPPAVKDLLERREHGAALIAAIRAGDNPAALAVLEAHPRAAWIRDDGPGG
;
A
#
# COMPACT_ATOMS: atom_id res chain seq x y z
N MET A 1 -4.20 4.80 31.88
CA MET A 1 -4.26 4.67 30.41
C MET A 1 -3.49 3.41 30.02
N PRO A 2 -4.09 2.42 29.35
CA PRO A 2 -3.32 1.23 28.96
C PRO A 2 -2.32 1.61 27.87
N ALA A 3 -1.04 1.29 28.09
CA ALA A 3 0.01 1.46 27.09
C ALA A 3 -0.35 0.65 25.83
N TYR A 4 -0.21 1.25 24.65
CA TYR A 4 -0.38 0.56 23.38
C TYR A 4 0.55 -0.66 23.31
N ILE A 5 -0.03 -1.85 23.31
CA ILE A 5 0.66 -3.12 23.02
C ILE A 5 0.23 -3.53 21.61
N PRO A 6 1.11 -3.42 20.60
CA PRO A 6 0.81 -3.90 19.26
C PRO A 6 0.59 -5.43 19.25
N PRO A 7 -0.21 -5.94 18.32
CA PRO A 7 -0.71 -7.32 18.35
C PRO A 7 0.43 -8.35 18.39
N ALA A 8 0.40 -9.18 19.45
CA ALA A 8 1.38 -10.19 19.76
C ALA A 8 1.33 -11.43 18.84
N LEU A 9 2.52 -11.90 18.48
CA LEU A 9 2.98 -13.30 18.61
C LEU A 9 1.97 -14.41 18.26
N ARG A 10 1.94 -14.84 16.99
CA ARG A 10 1.62 -16.23 16.64
C ARG A 10 2.44 -16.66 15.41
N GLY A 11 3.30 -17.66 15.61
CA GLY A 11 3.96 -18.42 14.54
C GLY A 11 5.45 -18.16 14.34
N VAL A 12 6.28 -18.28 15.38
CA VAL A 12 7.71 -18.57 15.18
C VAL A 12 7.86 -20.08 15.14
N ALA A 13 7.77 -20.65 13.95
CA ALA A 13 8.23 -22.00 13.64
C ALA A 13 8.81 -21.95 12.23
N GLY A 14 10.12 -22.15 12.12
CA GLY A 14 10.86 -22.07 10.86
C GLY A 14 11.93 -20.97 10.86
N GLN A 15 12.83 -20.99 11.83
CA GLN A 15 14.13 -20.33 11.72
C GLN A 15 14.93 -21.16 10.70
N GLN A 16 15.07 -20.66 9.47
CA GLN A 16 16.14 -21.09 8.57
C GLN A 16 17.17 -19.96 8.48
N ALA A 17 18.41 -20.37 8.67
CA ALA A 17 19.61 -19.57 8.76
C ALA A 17 19.96 -18.83 7.46
N ASP A 18 20.65 -17.70 7.61
CA ASP A 18 21.51 -17.05 6.60
C ASP A 18 20.94 -16.78 5.20
N GLY A 19 19.80 -16.11 5.14
CA GLY A 19 19.40 -15.36 3.96
C GLY A 19 18.81 -14.03 4.37
N GLN A 20 19.62 -12.96 4.42
CA GLN A 20 19.06 -11.61 4.45
C GLN A 20 18.12 -11.47 3.24
N PRO A 21 16.88 -10.98 3.41
CA PRO A 21 15.98 -10.78 2.29
C PRO A 21 16.67 -9.80 1.32
N ARG A 22 17.00 -10.28 0.12
CA ARG A 22 17.54 -9.44 -0.94
C ARG A 22 16.45 -8.43 -1.31
N LEU A 23 16.65 -7.22 -0.82
CA LEU A 23 15.95 -6.03 -1.27
C LEU A 23 16.26 -5.93 -2.77
N GLY A 24 15.24 -6.08 -3.62
CA GLY A 24 15.47 -6.37 -5.06
C GLY A 24 16.27 -5.30 -5.81
N GLU A 25 16.75 -5.64 -7.01
CA GLU A 25 17.65 -4.89 -7.91
C GLU A 25 17.13 -3.52 -8.43
N ARG A 26 16.53 -2.67 -7.59
CA ARG A 26 16.04 -1.35 -8.00
C ARG A 26 16.47 -0.28 -7.00
N ILE A 27 17.03 0.82 -7.51
CA ILE A 27 17.27 2.04 -6.73
C ILE A 27 15.93 2.48 -6.14
N TRP A 28 15.85 2.66 -4.83
CA TRP A 28 14.63 3.16 -4.21
C TRP A 28 14.71 4.67 -4.09
N ARG A 29 13.79 5.35 -4.78
CA ARG A 29 13.55 6.78 -4.56
C ARG A 29 12.69 6.95 -3.32
N VAL A 30 13.34 7.16 -2.18
CA VAL A 30 12.66 7.51 -0.94
C VAL A 30 12.42 9.00 -0.95
N THR A 31 11.19 9.41 -0.64
CA THR A 31 10.80 10.82 -0.62
C THR A 31 10.57 11.25 0.82
N LEU A 32 11.28 12.27 1.28
CA LEU A 32 10.99 12.95 2.54
C LEU A 32 10.10 14.14 2.26
N GLU A 33 8.96 14.17 2.93
CA GLU A 33 8.04 15.30 2.93
C GLU A 33 8.02 15.90 4.33
N TYR A 34 8.15 17.22 4.44
CA TYR A 34 8.09 17.95 5.70
C TYR A 34 7.50 19.35 5.52
N SER A 35 6.94 19.91 6.59
CA SER A 35 6.32 21.24 6.57
C SER A 35 7.36 22.35 6.36
N SER A 36 7.04 23.33 5.49
CA SER A 36 7.90 24.49 5.23
C SER A 36 8.09 25.42 6.45
N GLY A 37 7.16 25.34 7.42
CA GLY A 37 7.17 26.14 8.66
C GLY A 37 8.12 25.65 9.75
N GLY A 38 8.79 24.51 9.57
CA GLY A 38 9.72 23.94 10.54
C GLY A 38 11.07 23.58 9.90
N PRO A 39 12.22 23.96 10.48
CA PRO A 39 13.52 23.53 9.97
C PRO A 39 13.71 22.04 10.32
N PHE A 40 13.24 21.16 9.45
CA PHE A 40 13.66 19.76 9.47
C PHE A 40 15.15 19.73 9.11
N ASP A 41 16.00 19.50 10.11
CA ASP A 41 17.44 19.51 9.92
C ASP A 41 17.88 18.24 9.19
N VAL A 42 18.39 18.43 7.99
CA VAL A 42 18.88 17.40 7.08
C VAL A 42 20.42 17.30 7.08
N THR A 43 21.12 18.10 7.88
CA THR A 43 22.59 18.16 7.88
C THR A 43 23.25 16.86 8.30
N GLU A 44 22.60 16.06 9.16
CA GLU A 44 23.07 14.74 9.60
C GLU A 44 22.53 13.57 8.76
N CYS A 45 21.96 13.84 7.58
CA CYS A 45 21.46 12.77 6.71
C CYS A 45 22.64 11.89 6.23
N PRO A 46 22.53 10.55 6.30
CA PRO A 46 23.62 9.64 5.90
C PRO A 46 24.19 9.96 4.51
N GLU A 47 25.52 10.08 4.39
CA GLU A 47 26.24 10.52 3.17
C GLU A 47 25.98 9.63 1.94
N ASN A 48 25.60 8.39 2.17
CA ASN A 48 25.24 7.37 1.18
C ASN A 48 23.85 7.60 0.57
N LEU A 49 23.09 8.60 1.02
CA LEU A 49 21.83 9.03 0.43
C LEU A 49 22.09 10.25 -0.46
N SER A 50 22.32 10.01 -1.75
CA SER A 50 22.47 11.11 -2.71
C SER A 50 21.17 11.90 -2.79
N LEU A 51 21.24 13.21 -2.51
CA LEU A 51 20.11 14.12 -2.69
C LEU A 51 19.88 14.27 -4.20
N ALA A 52 18.78 13.71 -4.70
CA ALA A 52 18.52 13.68 -6.15
C ALA A 52 17.83 14.97 -6.64
N ALA A 53 16.95 15.55 -5.81
CA ALA A 53 16.27 16.82 -6.08
C ALA A 53 15.55 17.34 -4.83
N GLU A 54 15.42 18.66 -4.73
CA GLU A 54 14.52 19.37 -3.82
C GLU A 54 13.45 20.06 -4.68
N SER A 55 12.18 19.81 -4.38
CA SER A 55 11.06 20.45 -5.09
C SER A 55 10.06 20.98 -4.09
N ASP A 56 9.62 22.22 -4.32
CA ASP A 56 8.56 22.86 -3.56
C ASP A 56 7.21 22.47 -4.19
N GLN A 57 6.50 21.50 -3.59
CA GLN A 57 5.24 20.99 -4.17
C GLN A 57 4.05 21.90 -3.81
N SER A 58 4.15 22.65 -2.71
CA SER A 58 3.21 23.69 -2.29
C SER A 58 3.92 24.59 -1.27
N ALA A 59 3.43 25.83 -1.06
CA ALA A 59 4.04 26.79 -0.12
C ALA A 59 4.26 26.24 1.32
N ASP A 60 3.64 25.12 1.66
CA ASP A 60 3.65 24.50 2.99
C ASP A 60 4.39 23.15 3.07
N VAL A 61 4.84 22.53 1.96
CA VAL A 61 5.48 21.19 1.97
C VAL A 61 6.74 21.14 1.10
N ILE A 62 7.87 20.88 1.76
CA ILE A 62 9.15 20.67 1.09
C ILE A 62 9.34 19.17 0.85
N VAL A 63 9.74 18.82 -0.38
CA VAL A 63 9.95 17.45 -0.82
C VAL A 63 11.40 17.22 -1.21
N ARG A 64 12.02 16.21 -0.60
CA ARG A 64 13.40 15.79 -0.89
C ARG A 64 13.43 14.34 -1.34
N HIS A 65 14.23 14.06 -2.37
CA HIS A 65 14.41 12.70 -2.87
C HIS A 65 15.77 12.15 -2.50
N PHE A 66 15.76 10.93 -1.94
CA PHE A 66 16.94 10.14 -1.66
C PHE A 66 16.96 8.90 -2.54
N GLU A 67 18.13 8.55 -3.04
CA GLU A 67 18.36 7.28 -3.73
C GLU A 67 19.03 6.30 -2.78
N LEU A 68 18.30 5.26 -2.40
CA LEU A 68 18.89 4.09 -1.74
C LEU A 68 19.40 3.12 -2.82
N PRO A 69 20.65 2.63 -2.71
CA PRO A 69 21.16 1.59 -3.58
C PRO A 69 20.20 0.39 -3.64
N SER A 70 20.12 -0.26 -4.79
CA SER A 70 19.32 -1.48 -4.95
C SER A 70 19.74 -2.61 -4.00
N GLU A 71 20.99 -2.59 -3.55
CA GLU A 71 21.54 -3.53 -2.58
C GLU A 71 21.58 -2.98 -1.15
N ALA A 72 20.82 -1.92 -0.86
CA ALA A 72 20.81 -1.28 0.45
C ALA A 72 20.64 -2.35 1.54
N SER A 73 21.67 -2.50 2.36
CA SER A 73 21.74 -3.47 3.42
C SER A 73 20.71 -3.14 4.51
N THR A 74 20.36 -4.12 5.33
CA THR A 74 19.59 -3.88 6.56
C THR A 74 20.22 -2.81 7.44
N THR A 75 21.56 -2.67 7.39
CA THR A 75 22.31 -1.65 8.12
C THR A 75 22.00 -0.26 7.60
N GLU A 76 22.12 -0.02 6.29
CA GLU A 76 21.87 1.29 5.68
C GLU A 76 20.41 1.73 5.87
N LEU A 77 19.46 0.80 5.70
CA LEU A 77 18.06 1.09 5.95
C LEU A 77 17.81 1.45 7.42
N ARG A 78 18.49 0.77 8.36
CA ARG A 78 18.40 1.09 9.79
C ARG A 78 19.03 2.44 10.09
N GLU A 79 20.15 2.78 9.48
CA GLU A 79 20.81 4.09 9.63
C GLU A 79 19.89 5.22 9.15
N LEU A 80 19.27 5.08 7.98
CA LEU A 80 18.27 6.04 7.47
C LEU A 80 17.11 6.22 8.44
N LEU A 81 16.49 5.12 8.89
CA LEU A 81 15.34 5.20 9.80
C LEU A 81 15.74 5.76 11.18
N ASN A 82 16.95 5.46 11.66
CA ASN A 82 17.47 5.97 12.92
C ASN A 82 17.75 7.48 12.85
N TRP A 83 18.37 7.94 11.76
CA TRP A 83 18.52 9.37 11.48
C TRP A 83 17.15 10.05 11.44
N PHE A 84 16.21 9.54 10.65
CA PHE A 84 14.88 10.11 10.53
C PHE A 84 14.13 10.18 11.87
N SER A 85 14.28 9.15 12.71
CA SER A 85 13.74 9.15 14.08
C SER A 85 14.32 10.29 14.94
N LYS A 86 15.64 10.47 14.92
CA LYS A 86 16.32 11.54 15.67
C LYS A 86 15.94 12.93 15.15
N ALA A 87 15.98 13.13 13.83
CA ALA A 87 15.66 14.39 13.20
C ALA A 87 14.20 14.80 13.49
N SER A 88 13.24 13.87 13.34
CA SER A 88 11.84 14.14 13.67
C SER A 88 11.60 14.42 15.15
N ALA A 89 12.36 13.79 16.06
CA ALA A 89 12.29 14.08 17.49
C ALA A 89 12.81 15.47 17.84
N ALA A 90 13.96 15.86 17.28
CA ALA A 90 14.55 17.18 17.48
C ALA A 90 13.63 18.30 16.99
N VAL A 91 12.97 18.11 15.84
CA VAL A 91 11.98 19.06 15.31
C VAL A 91 10.77 19.16 16.23
N SER A 92 10.25 18.02 16.70
CA SER A 92 9.10 17.98 17.61
C SER A 92 9.39 18.66 18.96
N GLU A 93 10.62 18.52 19.49
CA GLU A 93 11.04 19.16 20.74
C GLU A 93 11.25 20.67 20.57
N ARG A 94 11.86 21.09 19.45
CA ARG A 94 12.16 22.49 19.18
C ARG A 94 10.92 23.30 18.80
N TYR A 95 9.91 22.65 18.19
CA TYR A 95 8.68 23.28 17.73
C TYR A 95 7.43 22.54 18.23
N PRO A 96 7.15 22.53 19.54
CA PRO A 96 6.05 21.73 20.12
C PRO A 96 4.66 22.18 19.66
N ASN A 97 4.52 23.44 19.23
CA ASN A 97 3.28 24.00 18.68
C ASN A 97 3.37 24.26 17.16
N GLY A 98 4.45 23.82 16.52
CA GLY A 98 4.67 23.98 15.09
C GLY A 98 4.16 22.76 14.30
N ASP A 99 4.10 22.90 12.98
CA ASP A 99 3.85 21.76 12.11
C ASP A 99 5.12 20.89 12.02
N THR A 100 5.11 19.80 12.78
CA THR A 100 6.22 18.84 12.88
C THR A 100 6.00 17.62 12.00
N ARG A 101 4.99 17.67 11.10
CA ARG A 101 4.67 16.58 10.20
C ARG A 101 5.83 16.36 9.25
N CYS A 102 6.39 15.16 9.33
CA CYS A 102 7.40 14.67 8.43
C CYS A 102 7.16 13.19 8.14
N GLN A 103 7.43 12.76 6.91
CA GLN A 103 7.25 11.37 6.50
C GLN A 103 8.24 10.95 5.44
N LEU A 104 8.70 9.70 5.53
CA LEU A 104 9.42 9.01 4.45
C LEU A 104 8.43 8.18 3.64
N LEU A 105 8.38 8.44 2.34
CA LEU A 105 7.61 7.67 1.37
C LEU A 105 8.55 6.74 0.61
N PHE A 106 8.33 5.45 0.76
CA PHE A 106 8.99 4.43 -0.03
C PHE A 106 8.16 4.10 -1.28
N PRO A 107 8.84 3.75 -2.40
CA PRO A 107 8.19 3.61 -3.69
C PRO A 107 7.23 2.41 -3.75
N PRO A 108 6.24 2.47 -4.65
CA PRO A 108 5.26 1.39 -4.80
C PRO A 108 5.88 0.09 -5.32
N THR A 109 7.01 0.19 -6.00
CA THR A 109 7.78 -0.94 -6.52
C THR A 109 8.43 -1.81 -5.43
N LEU A 110 8.33 -1.44 -4.15
CA LEU A 110 8.79 -2.28 -3.05
C LEU A 110 8.06 -3.63 -3.03
N SER A 111 8.84 -4.71 -2.96
CA SER A 111 8.32 -6.06 -2.75
C SER A 111 7.62 -6.18 -1.39
N LYS A 112 6.74 -7.18 -1.27
CA LYS A 112 6.04 -7.48 0.00
C LYS A 112 7.01 -7.73 1.15
N ASP A 113 8.10 -8.44 0.90
CA ASP A 113 9.11 -8.75 1.90
C ASP A 113 9.93 -7.52 2.29
N ALA A 114 10.27 -6.66 1.33
CA ALA A 114 10.93 -5.38 1.61
C ALA A 114 10.06 -4.48 2.50
N ARG A 115 8.77 -4.35 2.18
CA ARG A 115 7.81 -3.59 3.00
C ARG A 115 7.72 -4.15 4.42
N LYS A 116 7.61 -5.48 4.55
CA LYS A 116 7.58 -6.16 5.86
C LYS A 116 8.85 -5.86 6.65
N HIS A 117 10.01 -5.90 6.01
CA HIS A 117 11.30 -5.63 6.64
C HIS A 117 11.39 -4.18 7.13
N ILE A 118 11.01 -3.21 6.31
CA ILE A 118 10.97 -1.78 6.68
C ILE A 118 10.00 -1.56 7.86
N HIS A 119 8.80 -2.15 7.82
CA HIS A 119 7.86 -2.10 8.95
C HIS A 119 8.49 -2.61 10.25
N GLN A 120 9.20 -3.74 10.21
CA GLN A 120 9.86 -4.31 11.39
C GLN A 120 10.95 -3.37 11.93
N LEU A 121 11.79 -2.82 11.07
CA LEU A 121 12.84 -1.86 11.48
C LEU A 121 12.23 -0.59 12.06
N ALA A 122 11.27 0.03 11.37
CA ALA A 122 10.57 1.23 11.84
C ALA A 122 9.90 1.00 13.20
N GLN A 123 9.31 -0.17 13.42
CA GLN A 123 8.71 -0.55 14.70
C GLN A 123 9.73 -0.58 15.84
N THR A 124 10.96 -1.08 15.62
CA THR A 124 12.02 -1.04 16.65
C THR A 124 12.38 0.38 17.08
N LEU A 125 12.25 1.34 16.17
CA LEU A 125 12.47 2.76 16.39
C LEU A 125 11.18 3.50 16.79
N ARG A 126 10.08 2.76 16.99
CA ARG A 126 8.73 3.26 17.31
C ARG A 126 8.16 4.23 16.27
N LEU A 127 8.63 4.21 15.03
CA LEU A 127 8.10 5.07 13.97
C LEU A 127 6.77 4.49 13.44
N PRO A 128 5.68 5.28 13.40
CA PRO A 128 4.42 4.84 12.81
C PRO A 128 4.60 4.53 11.31
N THR A 129 3.97 3.46 10.84
CA THR A 129 4.10 3.03 9.45
C THR A 129 2.77 2.57 8.86
N PHE A 130 2.48 3.03 7.64
CA PHE A 130 1.23 2.73 6.94
C PHE A 130 1.53 2.47 5.47
N SER A 131 0.92 1.44 4.90
CA SER A 131 0.94 1.24 3.44
C SER A 131 -0.37 1.79 2.88
N LYS A 132 -0.32 2.91 2.14
CA LYS A 132 -1.48 3.60 1.57
C LYS A 132 -1.47 3.56 0.06
N GLY A 133 -2.66 3.66 -0.55
CA GLY A 133 -2.85 3.63 -2.00
C GLY A 133 -3.20 2.24 -2.52
N LEU A 134 -3.44 2.16 -3.84
CA LEU A 134 -3.91 0.95 -4.53
C LEU A 134 -2.93 0.55 -5.64
N GLY A 135 -2.54 -0.71 -5.69
CA GLY A 135 -1.76 -1.27 -6.80
C GLY A 135 -0.43 -0.53 -7.02
N GLU A 136 -0.25 0.05 -8.21
CA GLU A 136 0.96 0.78 -8.60
C GLU A 136 1.15 2.11 -7.86
N ASP A 137 0.11 2.64 -7.20
CA ASP A 137 0.21 3.86 -6.40
C ASP A 137 0.46 3.57 -4.92
N ARG A 138 0.50 2.30 -4.51
CA ARG A 138 0.58 1.93 -3.10
C ARG A 138 1.95 2.22 -2.51
N ARG A 139 2.10 3.28 -1.72
CA ARG A 139 3.37 3.65 -1.07
C ARG A 139 3.43 3.13 0.36
N LEU A 140 4.63 2.89 0.86
CA LEU A 140 4.86 2.67 2.28
C LEU A 140 5.30 4.00 2.90
N MET A 141 4.55 4.48 3.87
CA MET A 141 4.77 5.72 4.59
C MET A 141 5.35 5.40 5.96
N VAL A 142 6.43 6.09 6.34
CA VAL A 142 7.01 6.06 7.67
C VAL A 142 6.93 7.47 8.24
N HIS A 143 6.15 7.67 9.29
CA HIS A 143 5.95 8.99 9.88
C HIS A 143 6.98 9.27 10.97
N GLY A 144 7.32 10.55 11.14
CA GLY A 144 8.13 11.03 12.24
C GLY A 144 7.46 10.84 13.60
N VAL A 145 8.23 11.00 14.68
CA VAL A 145 7.72 10.74 16.04
C VAL A 145 6.59 11.68 16.47
N GLY A 146 6.56 12.92 15.95
CA GLY A 146 5.52 13.91 16.21
C GLY A 146 4.14 13.55 15.63
N PHE A 147 4.07 12.54 14.75
CA PHE A 147 2.80 12.02 14.27
C PHE A 147 2.04 11.20 15.32
N ARG A 148 2.72 10.76 16.39
CA ARG A 148 2.05 10.01 17.46
C ARG A 148 1.05 10.89 18.19
N ASP A 149 -0.03 10.27 18.65
CA ASP A 149 -1.09 10.93 19.41
C ASP A 149 -1.79 12.09 18.66
N THR A 150 -1.65 12.12 17.33
CA THR A 150 -2.40 13.03 16.47
C THR A 150 -3.76 12.43 16.09
N PRO A 151 -4.79 13.26 15.84
CA PRO A 151 -6.08 12.78 15.31
C PRO A 151 -5.93 12.00 14.00
N GLU A 152 -4.95 12.36 13.17
CA GLU A 152 -4.62 11.67 11.93
C GLU A 152 -4.13 10.24 12.21
N MET A 153 -3.23 10.04 13.17
CA MET A 153 -2.77 8.71 13.60
C MET A 153 -3.93 7.86 14.14
N GLU A 154 -4.81 8.46 14.93
CA GLU A 154 -6.00 7.77 15.43
C GLU A 154 -6.92 7.32 14.29
N ALA A 155 -7.13 8.17 13.28
CA ALA A 155 -7.89 7.84 12.09
C ALA A 155 -7.25 6.68 11.30
N GLU A 156 -5.93 6.68 11.12
CA GLU A 156 -5.20 5.59 10.47
C GLU A 156 -5.36 4.26 11.21
N VAL A 157 -5.17 4.27 12.53
CA VAL A 157 -5.34 3.09 13.37
C VAL A 157 -6.79 2.60 13.33
N ALA A 158 -7.75 3.52 13.39
CA ALA A 158 -9.17 3.20 13.28
C ALA A 158 -9.50 2.52 11.94
N ALA A 159 -8.95 3.01 10.81
CA ALA A 159 -9.11 2.40 9.50
C ALA A 159 -8.54 0.96 9.46
N VAL A 160 -7.33 0.76 10.01
CA VAL A 160 -6.72 -0.58 10.10
C VAL A 160 -7.55 -1.53 10.95
N VAL A 161 -8.10 -1.05 12.07
CA VAL A 161 -8.99 -1.84 12.95
C VAL A 161 -10.31 -2.15 12.26
N ALA A 162 -10.91 -1.19 11.57
CA ALA A 162 -12.13 -1.37 10.80
C ALA A 162 -11.94 -2.46 9.74
N ARG A 163 -10.82 -2.45 9.01
CA ARG A 163 -10.46 -3.51 8.05
C ARG A 163 -10.38 -4.90 8.70
N LYS A 164 -9.73 -5.00 9.87
CA LYS A 164 -9.66 -6.28 10.60
C LYS A 164 -11.03 -6.79 11.05
N LYS A 165 -11.97 -5.89 11.27
CA LYS A 165 -13.35 -6.17 11.68
C LYS A 165 -14.34 -6.15 10.51
N ALA A 166 -13.85 -6.16 9.27
CA ALA A 166 -14.70 -6.11 8.09
C ALA A 166 -15.77 -7.23 8.13
N PRO A 167 -17.03 -6.91 7.80
CA PRO A 167 -18.10 -7.91 7.67
C PRO A 167 -17.67 -9.06 6.75
N ALA A 168 -18.19 -10.26 7.01
CA ALA A 168 -17.87 -11.43 6.18
C ALA A 168 -18.23 -11.20 4.71
N THR A 169 -19.36 -10.55 4.44
CA THR A 169 -19.82 -10.19 3.09
C THR A 169 -18.80 -9.34 2.32
N ILE A 170 -18.20 -8.34 2.97
CA ILE A 170 -17.16 -7.50 2.37
C ILE A 170 -15.88 -8.30 2.10
N ARG A 171 -15.46 -9.14 3.06
CA ARG A 171 -14.26 -9.98 2.89
C ARG A 171 -14.41 -11.00 1.77
N ASP A 172 -15.57 -11.64 1.68
CA ASP A 172 -15.87 -12.63 0.64
C ASP A 172 -15.96 -11.96 -0.73
N ARG A 173 -16.58 -10.79 -0.83
CA ARG A 173 -16.62 -10.01 -2.08
C ARG A 173 -15.22 -9.56 -2.50
N ALA A 174 -14.44 -8.99 -1.60
CA ALA A 174 -13.05 -8.59 -1.87
C ALA A 174 -12.20 -9.77 -2.35
N ARG A 175 -12.34 -10.95 -1.72
CA ARG A 175 -11.66 -12.18 -2.14
C ARG A 175 -12.07 -12.63 -3.53
N GLN A 176 -13.35 -12.55 -3.86
CA GLN A 176 -13.86 -12.89 -5.19
C GLN A 176 -13.26 -11.97 -6.26
N ILE A 177 -13.36 -10.65 -6.06
CA ILE A 177 -12.80 -9.66 -6.98
C ILE A 177 -11.29 -9.86 -7.13
N TRP A 178 -10.59 -10.09 -6.03
CA TRP A 178 -9.15 -10.35 -6.03
C TRP A 178 -8.82 -11.58 -6.89
N ARG A 179 -9.54 -12.70 -6.73
CA ARG A 179 -9.33 -13.90 -7.56
C ARG A 179 -9.51 -13.61 -9.05
N TRP A 180 -10.54 -12.84 -9.42
CA TRP A 180 -10.73 -12.44 -10.81
C TRP A 180 -9.59 -11.56 -11.32
N CYS A 181 -9.12 -10.61 -10.51
CA CYS A 181 -7.95 -9.79 -10.84
C CYS A 181 -6.70 -10.67 -11.08
N GLN A 182 -6.48 -11.68 -10.24
CA GLN A 182 -5.36 -12.62 -10.41
C GLN A 182 -5.50 -13.49 -11.66
N ALA A 183 -6.72 -13.86 -12.04
CA ALA A 183 -7.00 -14.69 -13.20
C ALA A 183 -6.82 -13.94 -14.54
N ASP A 184 -7.23 -12.66 -14.59
CA ASP A 184 -7.09 -11.80 -15.79
C ASP A 184 -5.64 -11.31 -15.97
N GLY A 185 -4.96 -10.99 -14.87
CA GLY A 185 -3.56 -10.56 -14.86
C GLY A 185 -3.31 -9.15 -15.38
N GLY A 186 -2.09 -8.91 -15.89
CA GLY A 186 -1.67 -7.58 -16.34
C GLY A 186 -1.63 -6.56 -15.21
N ALA A 187 -2.21 -5.37 -15.44
CA ALA A 187 -2.28 -4.29 -14.45
C ALA A 187 -3.08 -4.65 -13.18
N LEU A 188 -3.86 -5.73 -13.21
CA LEU A 188 -4.66 -6.19 -12.07
C LEU A 188 -3.85 -7.04 -11.07
N TRP A 189 -2.65 -7.53 -11.45
CA TRP A 189 -1.80 -8.34 -10.57
C TRP A 189 -1.23 -7.56 -9.38
N SER A 190 -1.07 -6.24 -9.51
CA SER A 190 -0.58 -5.40 -8.41
C SER A 190 -1.60 -5.22 -7.29
N LEU A 191 -2.88 -5.53 -7.52
CA LEU A 191 -3.93 -5.38 -6.52
C LEU A 191 -3.90 -6.54 -5.51
N SER A 192 -3.88 -6.18 -4.24
CA SER A 192 -4.00 -7.08 -3.12
C SER A 192 -5.44 -7.18 -2.63
N GLN A 193 -5.78 -8.32 -2.02
CA GLN A 193 -7.09 -8.50 -1.40
C GLN A 193 -7.38 -7.44 -0.33
N GLY A 194 -6.38 -7.04 0.46
CA GLY A 194 -6.56 -6.07 1.55
C GLY A 194 -6.91 -4.66 1.05
N GLU A 195 -6.41 -4.28 -0.12
CA GLU A 195 -6.77 -3.02 -0.79
C GLU A 195 -8.23 -3.04 -1.23
N LEU A 196 -8.67 -4.15 -1.84
CA LEU A 196 -10.08 -4.32 -2.23
C LEU A 196 -11.02 -4.33 -1.01
N GLU A 197 -10.61 -4.96 0.11
CA GLU A 197 -11.36 -4.91 1.36
C GLU A 197 -11.50 -3.48 1.88
N GLU A 198 -10.44 -2.69 1.83
CA GLU A 198 -10.43 -1.29 2.28
C GLU A 198 -11.33 -0.42 1.39
N THR A 199 -11.25 -0.58 0.08
CA THR A 199 -12.11 0.17 -0.86
C THR A 199 -13.59 -0.20 -0.68
N LEU A 200 -13.91 -1.48 -0.50
CA LEU A 200 -15.29 -1.93 -0.29
C LEU A 200 -15.85 -1.55 1.08
N LEU A 201 -15.00 -1.37 2.09
CA LEU A 201 -15.44 -0.83 3.38
C LEU A 201 -15.81 0.65 3.27
N ALA A 202 -15.06 1.43 2.50
CA ALA A 202 -15.34 2.84 2.27
C ALA A 202 -16.55 3.05 1.36
N ALA A 203 -16.70 2.21 0.33
CA ALA A 203 -17.79 2.26 -0.64
C ALA A 203 -18.30 0.84 -0.96
N PRO A 204 -19.26 0.31 -0.18
CA PRO A 204 -19.80 -1.04 -0.38
C PRO A 204 -20.50 -1.24 -1.72
N ASP A 205 -20.89 -0.16 -2.39
CA ASP A 205 -21.52 -0.13 -3.71
C ASP A 205 -20.52 -0.22 -4.87
N GLU A 206 -19.25 -0.50 -4.59
CA GLU A 206 -18.18 -0.67 -5.58
C GLU A 206 -17.82 0.62 -6.33
N SER A 207 -18.43 1.76 -5.97
CA SER A 207 -18.23 3.05 -6.63
C SER A 207 -16.81 3.60 -6.50
N ALA A 208 -16.08 3.23 -5.45
CA ALA A 208 -14.69 3.62 -5.23
C ALA A 208 -13.65 2.66 -5.85
N LEU A 209 -14.08 1.57 -6.50
CA LEU A 209 -13.13 0.63 -7.13
C LEU A 209 -12.36 1.29 -8.28
N PRO A 210 -11.09 0.90 -8.52
CA PRO A 210 -10.31 1.39 -9.65
C PRO A 210 -11.03 1.13 -10.99
N PRO A 211 -10.88 2.00 -12.00
CA PRO A 211 -11.51 1.82 -13.31
C PRO A 211 -11.23 0.47 -13.96
N ALA A 212 -10.00 -0.05 -13.83
CA ALA A 212 -9.64 -1.37 -14.35
C ALA A 212 -10.40 -2.52 -13.67
N VAL A 213 -10.72 -2.37 -12.38
CA VAL A 213 -11.53 -3.35 -11.64
C VAL A 213 -13.00 -3.24 -12.05
N LYS A 214 -13.52 -2.02 -12.24
CA LYS A 214 -14.89 -1.82 -12.73
C LYS A 214 -15.07 -2.43 -14.13
N ASP A 215 -14.12 -2.21 -15.03
CA ASP A 215 -14.09 -2.83 -16.35
C ASP A 215 -14.09 -4.37 -16.28
N LEU A 216 -13.30 -4.95 -15.36
CA LEU A 216 -13.31 -6.39 -15.10
C LEU A 216 -14.69 -6.88 -14.65
N LEU A 217 -15.34 -6.15 -13.74
CA LEU A 217 -16.65 -6.51 -13.19
C LEU A 217 -17.75 -6.43 -14.25
N GLU A 218 -17.77 -5.37 -15.05
CA GLU A 218 -18.69 -5.21 -16.18
C GLU A 218 -18.51 -6.36 -17.18
N ARG A 219 -17.26 -6.66 -17.56
CA ARG A 219 -17.00 -7.80 -18.44
C ARG A 219 -17.51 -9.10 -17.81
N ARG A 220 -17.30 -9.33 -16.50
CA ARG A 220 -17.76 -10.53 -15.75
C ARG A 220 -19.27 -10.68 -15.74
N GLU A 221 -19.99 -9.58 -15.57
CA GLU A 221 -21.45 -9.55 -15.65
C GLU A 221 -21.94 -9.99 -17.04
N HIS A 222 -21.42 -9.39 -18.11
CA HIS A 222 -21.81 -9.74 -19.48
C HIS A 222 -21.32 -11.15 -19.88
N GLY A 223 -20.14 -11.56 -19.43
CA GLY A 223 -19.61 -12.90 -19.63
C GLY A 223 -20.47 -13.97 -18.96
N ALA A 224 -20.97 -13.72 -17.76
CA ALA A 224 -21.90 -14.62 -17.09
C ALA A 224 -23.24 -14.73 -17.84
N ALA A 225 -23.78 -13.61 -18.34
CA ALA A 225 -24.98 -13.61 -19.17
C ALA A 225 -24.79 -14.38 -20.48
N LEU A 226 -23.64 -14.21 -21.13
CA LEU A 226 -23.25 -14.96 -22.33
C LEU A 226 -23.16 -16.47 -22.05
N ILE A 227 -22.46 -16.87 -21.00
CA ILE A 227 -22.31 -18.29 -20.61
C ILE A 227 -23.68 -18.90 -20.28
N ALA A 228 -24.56 -18.16 -19.59
CA ALA A 228 -25.92 -18.62 -19.30
C ALA A 228 -26.74 -18.85 -20.57
N ALA A 229 -26.70 -17.93 -21.54
CA ALA A 229 -27.38 -18.07 -22.82
C ALA A 229 -26.85 -19.28 -23.62
N ILE A 230 -25.53 -19.47 -23.67
CA ILE A 230 -24.89 -20.63 -24.32
C ILE A 230 -25.34 -21.94 -23.66
N ARG A 231 -25.32 -22.02 -22.33
CA ARG A 231 -25.75 -23.22 -21.59
C ARG A 231 -27.25 -23.52 -21.76
N ALA A 232 -28.07 -22.51 -21.98
CA ALA A 232 -29.49 -22.66 -22.29
C ALA A 232 -29.78 -23.01 -23.76
N GLY A 233 -28.77 -22.94 -24.64
CA GLY A 233 -28.96 -23.10 -26.09
C GLY A 233 -29.62 -21.90 -26.78
N ASP A 234 -29.67 -20.75 -26.12
CA ASP A 234 -30.27 -19.51 -26.63
C ASP A 234 -29.25 -18.71 -27.46
N ASN A 235 -29.08 -19.13 -28.72
CA ASN A 235 -28.16 -18.48 -29.65
C ASN A 235 -28.49 -16.99 -29.91
N PRO A 236 -29.76 -16.57 -30.09
CA PRO A 236 -30.10 -15.16 -30.23
C PRO A 236 -29.68 -14.31 -29.03
N ALA A 237 -29.92 -14.77 -27.79
CA ALA A 237 -29.51 -14.04 -26.60
C ALA A 237 -27.97 -13.97 -26.48
N ALA A 238 -27.26 -15.07 -26.77
CA ALA A 238 -25.80 -15.09 -26.76
C ALA A 238 -25.20 -14.09 -27.78
N LEU A 239 -25.75 -14.03 -28.99
CA LEU A 239 -25.32 -13.07 -30.02
C LEU A 239 -25.62 -11.63 -29.62
N ALA A 240 -26.80 -11.35 -29.05
CA ALA A 240 -27.14 -10.01 -28.59
C ALA A 240 -26.17 -9.50 -27.51
N VAL A 241 -25.74 -10.37 -26.59
CA VAL A 241 -24.71 -10.02 -25.59
C VAL A 241 -23.37 -9.72 -26.25
N LEU A 242 -22.95 -10.51 -27.25
CA LEU A 242 -21.68 -10.28 -27.96
C LEU A 242 -21.70 -9.02 -28.84
N GLU A 243 -22.84 -8.69 -29.46
CA GLU A 243 -23.00 -7.47 -30.23
C GLU A 243 -22.91 -6.22 -29.34
N ALA A 244 -23.57 -6.24 -28.18
CA ALA A 244 -23.53 -5.14 -27.23
C ALA A 244 -22.19 -5.05 -26.48
N HIS A 245 -21.61 -6.20 -26.12
CA HIS A 245 -20.41 -6.31 -25.30
C HIS A 245 -19.43 -7.37 -25.86
N PRO A 246 -18.69 -7.05 -26.93
CA PRO A 246 -17.77 -8.01 -27.59
C PRO A 246 -16.72 -8.61 -26.64
N ARG A 247 -16.33 -7.84 -25.61
CA ARG A 247 -15.32 -8.24 -24.63
C ARG A 247 -15.81 -9.32 -23.65
N ALA A 248 -17.11 -9.61 -23.60
CA ALA A 248 -17.67 -10.71 -22.82
C ALA A 248 -17.15 -12.09 -23.29
N ALA A 249 -16.74 -12.20 -24.56
CA ALA A 249 -16.17 -13.43 -25.14
C ALA A 249 -14.83 -13.85 -24.52
N TRP A 250 -14.11 -12.94 -23.85
CA TRP A 250 -12.77 -13.20 -23.32
C TRP A 250 -12.75 -13.55 -21.84
N ILE A 251 -13.92 -13.81 -21.26
CA ILE A 251 -14.02 -14.15 -19.85
C ILE A 251 -13.91 -15.64 -19.63
N ARG A 252 -13.01 -15.99 -18.71
CA ARG A 252 -12.91 -17.36 -18.18
C ARG A 252 -14.09 -17.66 -17.27
N ASP A 253 -14.70 -18.82 -17.47
CA ASP A 253 -15.70 -19.38 -16.57
C ASP A 253 -15.14 -19.47 -15.14
N ASP A 254 -16.01 -19.31 -14.14
CA ASP A 254 -15.66 -19.47 -12.72
C ASP A 254 -15.57 -20.95 -12.30
N GLY A 255 -15.86 -21.88 -13.22
CA GLY A 255 -15.76 -23.32 -13.02
C GLY A 255 -14.31 -23.85 -12.99
N PRO A 256 -14.04 -24.96 -12.29
CA PRO A 256 -12.71 -25.59 -12.23
C PRO A 256 -12.27 -26.30 -13.53
N GLY A 257 -12.95 -26.09 -14.65
CA GLY A 257 -12.61 -26.67 -15.95
C GLY A 257 -12.12 -25.58 -16.90
N GLY A 258 -10.93 -25.79 -17.47
CA GLY A 258 -10.25 -24.85 -18.37
C GLY A 258 -10.92 -24.63 -19.72
#